data_AF-A0A392TEU5-F1
#
_entry.id   AF-A0A392TEU5-F1
#
_cell.length_a   1.000
_cell.length_b   1.000
_cell.length_c   1.000
_cell.angle_alpha   90.00
_cell.angle_beta   90.00
_cell.angle_gamma   90.00
#
_symmetry.space_group_name_H-M   'P 1'
#
loop_
_entity.id
_entity.type
_entity.pdbx_description
1 polymer ?
#
loop_
_entity_poly.entity_id
_entity_poly.type
_entity_poly.pdbx_seq_one_letter_code
_entity_poly.pdbx_strand_id
1 'polypeptide(L)'
;MCDYKPSMIAASAMYCARVVVGMYPFWNNDLKISAGYSEQILWPCVKAMMELCNEICRDGTMEVFKKFSSLYQSRVSCIAQEI
;
A
#
# COMPACT_ATOMS: atom_id res chain seq x y z
N MET A 1 -0.85 -6.86 17.39
CA MET A 1 -2.02 -7.45 16.71
C MET A 1 -2.57 -6.36 15.80
N CYS A 2 -2.81 -6.61 14.51
CA CYS A 2 -3.44 -5.61 13.64
C CYS A 2 -4.93 -5.60 13.91
N ASP A 3 -5.47 -4.45 14.34
CA ASP A 3 -6.90 -4.30 14.69
C ASP A 3 -7.80 -4.03 13.47
N TYR A 4 -7.24 -4.11 12.26
CA TYR A 4 -7.95 -3.90 11.01
C TYR A 4 -8.50 -5.21 10.44
N LYS A 5 -9.73 -5.16 9.89
CA LYS A 5 -10.29 -6.28 9.13
C LYS A 5 -9.41 -6.57 7.90
N PRO A 6 -9.24 -7.84 7.48
CA PRO A 6 -8.45 -8.17 6.29
C PRO A 6 -8.88 -7.41 5.03
N SER A 7 -10.18 -7.17 4.85
CA SER A 7 -10.72 -6.38 3.74
C SER A 7 -10.28 -4.92 3.77
N MET A 8 -10.16 -4.32 4.96
CA MET A 8 -9.68 -2.94 5.14
C MET A 8 -8.18 -2.85 4.87
N ILE A 9 -7.40 -3.86 5.28
CA ILE A 9 -5.97 -3.95 4.97
C ILE A 9 -5.77 -4.04 3.45
N ALA A 10 -6.54 -4.90 2.76
CA ALA A 10 -6.47 -5.03 1.31
C ALA A 10 -6.85 -3.74 0.57
N ALA A 11 -7.93 -3.06 0.99
CA ALA A 11 -8.33 -1.77 0.42
C ALA A 11 -7.26 -0.69 0.65
N SER A 12 -6.67 -0.65 1.85
CA SER A 12 -5.60 0.29 2.19
C SER A 12 -4.32 0.02 1.40
N ALA A 13 -3.97 -1.25 1.18
CA ALA A 13 -2.84 -1.63 0.33
C ALA A 13 -3.04 -1.17 -1.13
N MET A 14 -4.25 -1.32 -1.68
CA MET A 14 -4.58 -0.80 -3.01
C MET A 14 -4.46 0.73 -3.08
N TYR A 15 -4.93 1.44 -2.05
CA TYR A 15 -4.76 2.89 -1.95
C TYR A 15 -3.27 3.26 -1.96
N CYS A 16 -2.47 2.64 -1.09
CA CYS A 16 -1.02 2.90 -1.00
C CYS A 16 -0.32 2.62 -2.33
N ALA A 17 -0.64 1.51 -3.01
CA ALA A 17 -0.05 1.18 -4.31
C ALA A 17 -0.37 2.24 -5.37
N ARG A 18 -1.60 2.77 -5.38
CA ARG A 18 -1.98 3.86 -6.30
C ARG A 18 -1.26 5.17 -5.98
N VAL A 19 -1.01 5.47 -4.70
CA VAL A 19 -0.17 6.61 -4.30
C VAL A 19 1.25 6.43 -4.81
N VAL A 20 1.83 5.24 -4.62
CA VAL A 20 3.20 4.91 -5.08
C VAL A 20 3.35 5.06 -6.59
N VAL A 21 2.33 4.67 -7.37
CA VAL A 21 2.35 4.79 -8.83
C VAL A 21 1.85 6.17 -9.33
N GLY A 22 1.47 7.09 -8.43
CA GLY A 22 0.98 8.42 -8.80
C GLY A 22 -0.36 8.42 -9.54
N MET A 23 -1.21 7.41 -9.30
CA MET A 23 -2.49 7.24 -10.01
C MET A 23 -3.64 8.00 -9.35
N TYR A 24 -4.01 9.14 -9.93
CA TYR A 24 -5.13 9.96 -9.45
C TYR A 24 -6.48 9.60 -10.11
N PRO A 25 -7.61 9.72 -9.38
CA PRO A 25 -7.69 9.94 -7.93
C PRO A 25 -7.29 8.67 -7.17
N PHE A 26 -6.58 8.82 -6.04
CA PHE A 26 -6.04 7.68 -5.28
C PHE A 26 -7.14 6.73 -4.78
N TRP A 27 -8.26 7.27 -4.32
CA TRP A 27 -9.48 6.51 -4.05
C TRP A 27 -10.63 7.05 -4.89
N ASN A 28 -11.14 6.25 -5.83
CA ASN A 28 -12.22 6.65 -6.72
C ASN A 28 -13.57 6.07 -6.28
N ASN A 29 -14.66 6.53 -6.91
CA ASN A 29 -15.99 6.09 -6.54
C ASN A 29 -16.21 4.58 -6.83
N ASP A 30 -15.59 4.04 -7.86
CA ASP A 30 -15.69 2.60 -8.21
C ASP A 30 -15.06 1.71 -7.14
N LEU A 31 -13.90 2.12 -6.60
CA LEU A 31 -13.23 1.46 -5.48
C LEU A 31 -14.07 1.56 -4.20
N LYS A 32 -14.70 2.71 -3.95
CA LYS A 32 -15.63 2.87 -2.83
C LYS A 32 -16.84 1.93 -2.95
N ILE A 33 -17.44 1.81 -4.13
CA ILE A 33 -18.59 0.93 -4.38
C ILE A 33 -18.19 -0.54 -4.24
N SER A 34 -17.05 -0.95 -4.81
CA SER A 34 -16.61 -2.35 -4.78
C SER A 34 -16.07 -2.80 -3.43
N ALA A 35 -15.25 -1.99 -2.77
CA ALA A 35 -14.65 -2.33 -1.48
C ALA A 35 -15.56 -1.99 -0.29
N GLY A 36 -16.58 -1.14 -0.48
CA GLY A 36 -17.51 -0.71 0.57
C GLY A 36 -16.92 0.27 1.57
N TYR A 37 -15.73 0.82 1.32
CA TYR A 37 -15.04 1.74 2.22
C TYR A 37 -14.91 3.15 1.63
N SER A 38 -15.19 4.17 2.45
CA SER A 38 -14.83 5.55 2.11
C SER A 38 -13.35 5.80 2.39
N GLU A 39 -12.77 6.77 1.71
CA GLU A 39 -11.37 7.17 1.92
C GLU A 39 -11.09 7.54 3.38
N GLN A 40 -12.01 8.26 4.01
CA GLN A 40 -11.93 8.74 5.39
C GLN A 40 -11.73 7.60 6.41
N ILE A 41 -12.41 6.46 6.19
CA ILE A 41 -12.31 5.32 7.11
C ILE A 41 -11.11 4.41 6.81
N LEU A 42 -10.56 4.49 5.59
CA LEU A 42 -9.31 3.79 5.23
C LEU A 42 -8.07 4.53 5.74
N TRP A 43 -8.16 5.85 5.86
CA TRP A 43 -7.02 6.72 6.14
C TRP A 43 -6.13 6.29 7.31
N PRO A 44 -6.65 5.85 8.48
CA PRO A 44 -5.81 5.39 9.58
C PRO A 44 -4.95 4.16 9.22
N CYS A 45 -5.54 3.20 8.50
CA CYS A 45 -4.85 2.00 8.07
C CYS A 45 -3.85 2.31 6.94
N VAL A 46 -4.23 3.17 5.99
CA VAL A 46 -3.35 3.65 4.92
C VAL A 46 -2.12 4.33 5.50
N LYS A 47 -2.31 5.26 6.44
CA LYS A 47 -1.22 6.00 7.08
C LYS A 47 -0.24 5.07 7.77
N ALA A 48 -0.75 4.17 8.62
CA ALA A 48 0.10 3.19 9.31
C ALA A 48 0.87 2.30 8.32
N MET A 49 0.25 1.92 7.21
CA MET A 49 0.89 1.09 6.19
C MET A 49 2.00 1.84 5.43
N MET A 50 1.79 3.12 5.08
CA MET A 50 2.81 3.95 4.45
C MET A 50 4.00 4.23 5.38
N GLU A 51 3.74 4.50 6.66
CA GLU A 51 4.79 4.69 7.68
C GLU A 51 5.67 3.44 7.80
N LEU A 52 5.04 2.26 7.93
CA LEU A 52 5.75 0.97 7.95
C LEU A 52 6.55 0.72 6.66
N CYS A 53 5.97 1.00 5.49
CA CYS A 53 6.68 0.86 4.22
C CYS A 53 7.94 1.75 4.18
N ASN A 54 7.83 3.01 4.61
CA ASN A 54 8.95 3.94 4.63
C ASN A 54 10.07 3.51 5.59
N GLU A 55 9.71 3.10 6.81
CA GLU A 55 10.67 2.58 7.79
C GLU A 55 11.42 1.36 7.25
N ILE A 56 10.69 0.43 6.64
CA ILE A 56 11.26 -0.81 6.11
C ILE A 56 12.11 -0.58 4.86
N CYS A 57 11.68 0.31 3.96
CA CYS A 57 12.47 0.73 2.80
C CYS A 57 13.80 1.34 3.24
N ARG A 58 13.80 2.17 4.29
CA ARG A 58 15.02 2.78 4.85
C ARG A 58 15.96 1.74 5.45
N ASP A 59 15.42 0.81 6.21
CA ASP A 59 16.24 -0.16 6.96
C ASP A 59 16.69 -1.34 6.08
N GLY A 60 16.03 -1.60 4.94
CA GLY A 60 16.44 -2.60 3.93
C GLY A 60 16.37 -4.06 4.40
N THR A 61 15.72 -4.30 5.55
CA THR A 61 15.79 -5.56 6.30
C THR A 61 14.74 -6.60 5.91
N MET A 62 13.68 -6.23 5.17
CA MET A 62 12.61 -7.17 4.85
C MET A 62 12.93 -8.07 3.66
N GLU A 63 13.03 -9.37 3.92
CA GLU A 63 13.15 -10.44 2.92
C GLU A 63 12.00 -10.41 1.89
N VAL A 64 10.83 -9.93 2.30
CA VAL A 64 9.68 -9.68 1.41
C VAL A 64 10.04 -8.69 0.31
N PHE A 65 10.72 -7.58 0.61
CA PHE A 65 11.16 -6.62 -0.41
C PHE A 65 12.14 -7.27 -1.40
N LYS A 66 13.08 -8.09 -0.91
CA LYS A 66 14.01 -8.85 -1.77
C LYS A 66 13.30 -9.83 -2.69
N LYS A 67 12.21 -10.46 -2.23
CA LYS A 67 11.37 -11.33 -3.06
C LYS A 67 10.79 -10.54 -4.25
N PHE A 68 10.19 -9.39 -3.94
CA PHE A 68 9.49 -8.52 -4.91
C PHE A 68 10.39 -7.57 -5.70
N SER A 69 11.71 -7.57 -5.48
CA SER A 69 12.69 -6.81 -6.26
C SER A 69 13.14 -7.50 -7.55
N SER A 70 12.70 -8.74 -7.78
CA SER A 70 13.04 -9.50 -8.99
C SER A 70 12.23 -9.04 -10.21
N LEU A 71 12.82 -9.16 -11.41
CA LEU A 71 12.12 -8.87 -12.68
C LEU A 71 10.88 -9.75 -12.87
N TYR A 72 10.89 -10.97 -12.33
CA TYR A 72 9.75 -11.89 -12.38
C TYR A 72 8.51 -11.32 -11.67
N GLN A 73 8.72 -10.44 -10.69
CA GLN A 73 7.66 -9.78 -9.92
C GLN A 73 7.59 -8.28 -10.27
N SER A 74 8.03 -7.92 -11.48
CA SER A 74 8.04 -6.55 -12.02
C SER A 74 8.80 -5.52 -11.17
N ARG A 75 9.69 -5.97 -10.27
CA ARG A 75 10.44 -5.11 -9.34
C ARG A 75 9.56 -4.13 -8.56
N VAL A 76 8.32 -4.51 -8.25
CA VAL A 76 7.34 -3.59 -7.63
C VAL A 76 7.82 -2.98 -6.32
N SER A 77 8.71 -3.67 -5.61
CA SER A 77 9.30 -3.16 -4.36
C SER A 77 10.30 -2.01 -4.56
N CYS A 78 10.86 -1.85 -5.76
CA CYS A 78 11.82 -0.79 -6.09
C CYS A 78 11.13 0.55 -6.37
N ILE A 79 9.85 0.54 -6.76
CA ILE A 79 9.07 1.75 -7.07
C ILE A 79 8.86 2.58 -5.79
N ALA A 80 8.67 1.91 -4.65
CA ALA A 80 8.48 2.57 -3.35
C ALA A 80 9.77 3.16 -2.76
N GLN A 81 10.94 2.94 -3.37
CA GLN A 81 12.23 3.47 -2.87
C GLN A 81 12.59 4.83 -3.50
N GLU A 82 11.84 5.29 -4.49
CA GLU A 82 12.07 6.55 -5.23
C GLU A 82 11.14 7.70 -4.79
N ILE A 83 10.33 7.48 -3.75
CA ILE A 83 9.30 8.41 -3.22
C ILE A 83 9.69 8.84 -1.81
#